data_AF-A0A2Z5JFX9-F1
#
_entry.id   AF-A0A2Z5JFX9-F1
#
_cell.length_a   1.000
_cell.length_b   1.000
_cell.length_c   1.000
_cell.angle_alpha   90.00
_cell.angle_beta   90.00
_cell.angle_gamma   90.00
#
_symmetry.space_group_name_H-M   'P 1'
#
loop_
_entity.id
_entity.type
_entity.pdbx_description
1 polymer ?
#
loop_
_entity_poly.entity_id
_entity_poly.type
_entity_poly.pdbx_seq_one_letter_code
_entity_poly.pdbx_strand_id
1 'polypeptide(L)'
;MTPHMNTRRAAALAAVAAMVVVGVQTGAANAAPDNGNDAPSASRSAAPFGANSASQRTAAIKSAQSDASSTADSLGLGSQEKLIARDVIKDAYGTVHTRYERTYAGLPVIGGDLVTHTARSGKLKSVTKATGARISVPSTTAGIKTAASARKVIWAGGGKPVLAFETVKTGVQKDGTPSRLHVITDATTGKKLQSYEAIETGVGNSQYSGQVDLTTSAAGSGFELTDGDRGGHKTYDLNQGESGTGDLVTDDDDTWGDGTGNDRQTAAVDAAYGAAQTWDFYKSAFGRDGIAGDGKAAYSRVHYGDGYVNAFWDDSCFCMTYGDGADNKSALTALDVAGHEMSHGLTAATANLDYVGESGGLNEATSDILGTSVEFAADNSTDVGDYLIGEKIDINGDGTPLRYMDKPSKDGGSADYWDSSVGDLDVHYSSGVANHFFYLLSEGSGAKTINGVDYDSPTIDGSTVTGIGRDKAVQIWYKALSEYMTSTTDYAAARTATEKAATDLYGADSAELAAVDAAWSGVNVK
;
A
#
# COMPACT_ATOMS: atom_id res chain seq x y z
N MET A 1 -27.80 -26.26 48.16
CA MET A 1 -26.71 -26.77 49.01
C MET A 1 -25.46 -25.94 48.78
N THR A 2 -25.18 -24.97 49.63
CA THR A 2 -23.80 -24.57 50.02
C THR A 2 -23.33 -25.53 51.14
N PRO A 3 -22.03 -25.66 51.53
CA PRO A 3 -20.92 -24.67 51.63
C PRO A 3 -19.55 -25.22 51.08
N HIS A 4 -18.39 -24.54 51.02
CA HIS A 4 -17.55 -23.82 52.00
C HIS A 4 -16.58 -22.89 51.23
N MET A 5 -16.45 -21.58 51.48
CA MET A 5 -15.67 -20.87 52.53
C MET A 5 -14.17 -21.23 52.63
N ASN A 6 -13.31 -20.27 52.25
CA ASN A 6 -12.21 -19.83 53.11
C ASN A 6 -11.86 -18.35 52.87
N THR A 7 -11.73 -17.63 53.99
CA THR A 7 -11.50 -16.19 54.15
C THR A 7 -10.18 -15.95 54.88
N ARG A 8 -9.40 -14.92 54.50
CA ARG A 8 -8.57 -14.02 55.35
C ARG A 8 -8.27 -12.75 54.50
N ARG A 9 -8.84 -11.55 54.76
CA ARG A 9 -8.44 -10.47 55.71
C ARG A 9 -6.92 -10.22 55.74
N ALA A 10 -6.35 -9.01 55.77
CA ALA A 10 -6.73 -7.60 55.62
C ALA A 10 -5.42 -6.82 55.94
N ALA A 11 -5.10 -5.71 55.25
CA ALA A 11 -4.31 -4.62 55.83
C ALA A 11 -4.26 -3.41 54.88
N ALA A 12 -4.86 -2.30 55.33
CA ALA A 12 -4.63 -0.96 54.82
C ALA A 12 -3.47 -0.33 55.60
N LEU A 13 -2.60 0.44 54.93
CA LEU A 13 -1.77 1.46 55.57
C LEU A 13 -1.58 2.64 54.61
N ALA A 14 -1.75 3.84 55.15
CA ALA A 14 -1.73 5.13 54.49
C ALA A 14 -0.41 5.89 54.72
N ALA A 15 -0.19 6.90 53.87
CA ALA A 15 0.80 8.00 53.91
C ALA A 15 2.27 7.59 53.64
N VAL A 16 3.09 8.33 52.89
CA VAL A 16 3.41 9.76 53.02
C VAL A 16 3.88 10.34 51.68
N ALA A 17 3.44 11.57 51.38
CA ALA A 17 3.91 12.41 50.29
C ALA A 17 5.29 13.01 50.60
N ALA A 18 6.21 12.97 49.62
CA ALA A 18 7.40 13.80 49.59
C ALA A 18 7.80 14.05 48.12
N MET A 19 7.29 15.14 47.53
CA MET A 19 7.90 15.71 46.31
C MET A 19 8.77 16.89 46.70
N VAL A 20 10.04 16.77 46.32
CA VAL A 20 11.10 17.77 46.47
C VAL A 20 10.82 18.95 45.55
N VAL A 21 10.71 20.14 46.15
CA VAL A 21 10.70 21.43 45.46
C VAL A 21 12.14 21.81 45.15
N VAL A 22 12.50 21.91 43.87
CA VAL A 22 13.70 22.64 43.43
C VAL A 22 13.23 23.98 42.88
N GLY A 23 13.42 25.02 43.69
CA GLY A 23 13.22 26.41 43.25
C GLY A 23 14.38 26.85 42.37
N VAL A 24 14.07 27.44 41.22
CA VAL A 24 15.00 28.29 40.48
C VAL A 24 14.37 29.66 40.34
N GLN A 25 15.09 30.65 40.85
CA GLN A 25 14.75 32.07 40.90
C GLN A 25 14.56 32.64 39.48
N THR A 26 13.40 33.24 39.21
CA THR A 26 13.24 34.20 38.10
C THR A 26 13.66 35.57 38.61
N GLY A 27 14.87 36.00 38.25
CA GLY A 27 15.29 37.40 38.44
C GLY A 27 14.48 38.32 37.54
N ALA A 28 13.90 39.37 38.12
CA ALA A 28 13.22 40.42 37.40
C ALA A 28 14.23 41.26 36.59
N ALA A 29 13.99 41.39 35.28
CA ALA A 29 14.56 42.45 34.47
C ALA A 29 13.42 43.38 34.05
N ASN A 30 13.43 44.59 34.62
CA ASN A 30 12.50 45.66 34.31
C ASN A 30 12.60 46.06 32.83
N ALA A 31 11.47 46.05 32.12
CA ALA A 31 11.29 46.83 30.89
C ALA A 31 10.39 48.02 31.21
N ALA A 32 10.93 49.23 31.01
CA ALA A 32 10.18 50.49 31.05
C ALA A 32 9.17 50.55 29.88
N PRO A 33 8.04 51.28 30.02
CA PRO A 33 7.00 51.30 29.01
C PRO A 33 7.42 52.21 27.84
N ASP A 34 7.24 51.74 26.61
CA ASP A 34 7.18 52.62 25.46
C ASP A 34 5.73 52.75 24.98
N ASN A 35 5.29 54.01 24.90
CA ASN A 35 3.95 54.42 24.56
C ASN A 35 3.84 54.50 23.04
N GLY A 36 3.02 53.65 22.44
CA GLY A 36 2.70 53.74 21.01
C GLY A 36 1.44 52.97 20.70
N ASN A 37 0.37 53.71 20.37
CA ASN A 37 -0.93 53.20 19.92
C ASN A 37 -0.80 52.04 18.92
N ASP A 38 -1.37 50.89 19.26
CA ASP A 38 -2.27 50.12 18.39
C ASP A 38 -2.89 48.98 19.21
N ALA A 39 -4.17 49.11 19.54
CA ALA A 39 -4.94 48.06 20.20
C ALA A 39 -5.08 46.84 19.27
N PRO A 40 -4.99 45.59 19.78
CA PRO A 40 -5.23 44.42 18.94
C PRO A 40 -6.75 44.25 18.74
N SER A 41 -7.22 44.65 17.57
CA SER A 41 -8.51 44.24 17.02
C SER A 41 -8.54 42.74 16.76
N ALA A 42 -9.73 42.16 16.97
CA ALA A 42 -10.12 40.77 16.87
C ALA A 42 -9.72 40.04 15.56
N SER A 43 -9.66 38.70 15.69
CA SER A 43 -9.64 37.69 14.62
C SER A 43 -8.50 37.81 13.61
N ARG A 44 -7.39 37.12 13.89
CA ARG A 44 -6.49 36.68 12.82
C ARG A 44 -6.79 35.23 12.53
N SER A 45 -7.64 35.00 11.54
CA SER A 45 -7.63 33.75 10.79
C SER A 45 -6.18 33.45 10.38
N ALA A 46 -5.72 32.23 10.64
CA ALA A 46 -4.46 31.74 10.10
C ALA A 46 -4.59 31.77 8.57
N ALA A 47 -4.03 32.80 7.95
CA ALA A 47 -3.89 32.83 6.50
C ALA A 47 -3.02 31.62 6.10
N PRO A 48 -3.40 30.87 5.05
CA PRO A 48 -2.62 29.71 4.61
C PRO A 48 -1.19 30.13 4.29
N PHE A 49 -0.24 29.25 4.63
CA PHE A 49 1.18 29.46 4.38
C PHE A 49 1.43 29.72 2.88
N GLY A 50 2.06 30.86 2.56
CA GLY A 50 2.51 31.22 1.20
C GLY A 50 1.62 32.23 0.47
N ALA A 51 1.89 33.52 0.65
CA ALA A 51 1.10 34.61 0.05
C ALA A 51 1.38 34.88 -1.45
N ASN A 52 2.22 34.07 -2.11
CA ASN A 52 2.61 34.26 -3.50
C ASN A 52 1.90 33.23 -4.39
N SER A 53 1.30 33.66 -5.50
CA SER A 53 0.83 32.75 -6.56
C SER A 53 2.00 31.99 -7.20
N ALA A 54 1.73 30.89 -7.90
CA ALA A 54 2.78 30.08 -8.55
C ALA A 54 3.65 30.91 -9.54
N SER A 55 3.05 31.87 -10.25
CA SER A 55 3.78 32.77 -11.16
C SER A 55 4.66 33.77 -10.39
N GLN A 56 4.16 34.31 -9.28
CA GLN A 56 4.92 35.20 -8.40
C GLN A 56 6.10 34.46 -7.75
N ARG A 57 5.90 33.22 -7.30
CA ARG A 57 6.96 32.36 -6.75
C ARG A 57 8.05 32.08 -7.79
N THR A 58 7.67 31.73 -9.02
CA THR A 58 8.61 31.50 -10.11
C THR A 58 9.45 32.75 -10.44
N ALA A 59 8.81 33.91 -10.52
CA ALA A 59 9.51 35.18 -10.73
C ALA A 59 10.46 35.52 -9.58
N ALA A 60 10.02 35.29 -8.34
CA ALA A 60 10.82 35.51 -7.14
C ALA A 60 12.06 34.60 -7.10
N ILE A 61 11.93 33.32 -7.45
CA ILE A 61 13.07 32.38 -7.55
C ILE A 61 14.07 32.87 -8.60
N LYS A 62 13.61 33.34 -9.77
CA LYS A 62 14.50 33.90 -10.81
C LYS A 62 15.23 35.15 -10.33
N SER A 63 14.56 36.04 -9.61
CA SER A 63 15.19 37.21 -8.99
C SER A 63 16.24 36.79 -7.97
N ALA A 64 15.87 35.91 -7.04
CA ALA A 64 16.78 35.40 -6.02
C ALA A 64 18.01 34.68 -6.60
N GLN A 65 17.85 33.99 -7.74
CA GLN A 65 18.95 33.37 -8.47
C GLN A 65 19.87 34.41 -9.12
N SER A 66 19.33 35.53 -9.58
CA SER A 66 20.11 36.65 -10.14
C SER A 66 20.94 37.34 -9.04
N ASP A 67 20.38 37.45 -7.84
CA ASP A 67 21.01 38.06 -6.66
C ASP A 67 21.89 37.07 -5.86
N ALA A 68 22.01 35.82 -6.31
CA ALA A 68 22.68 34.75 -5.56
C ALA A 68 24.15 35.06 -5.26
N SER A 69 24.86 35.71 -6.18
CA SER A 69 26.29 36.07 -6.00
C SER A 69 26.45 37.14 -4.93
N SER A 70 25.72 38.25 -5.03
CA SER A 70 25.77 39.33 -4.03
C SER A 70 25.29 38.85 -2.66
N THR A 71 24.32 37.94 -2.64
CA THR A 71 23.88 37.29 -1.41
C THR A 71 25.03 36.48 -0.80
N ALA A 72 25.71 35.63 -1.57
CA ALA A 72 26.87 34.87 -1.10
C ALA A 72 27.97 35.77 -0.52
N ASP A 73 28.27 36.89 -1.19
CA ASP A 73 29.24 37.89 -0.72
C ASP A 73 28.81 38.53 0.61
N SER A 74 27.55 38.95 0.72
CA SER A 74 27.01 39.55 1.96
C SER A 74 27.02 38.59 3.16
N LEU A 75 26.94 37.28 2.89
CA LEU A 75 27.00 36.23 3.90
C LEU A 75 28.43 35.79 4.23
N GLY A 76 29.43 36.34 3.54
CA GLY A 76 30.84 36.00 3.72
C GLY A 76 31.17 34.56 3.33
N LEU A 77 30.49 34.00 2.32
CA LEU A 77 30.78 32.65 1.83
C LEU A 77 32.14 32.62 1.11
N GLY A 78 32.78 31.45 1.06
CA GLY A 78 34.05 31.30 0.35
C GLY A 78 33.92 31.57 -1.15
N SER A 79 34.99 32.01 -1.81
CA SER A 79 34.99 32.34 -3.25
C SER A 79 34.68 31.17 -4.19
N GLN A 80 34.84 29.94 -3.71
CA GLN A 80 34.46 28.74 -4.46
C GLN A 80 33.00 28.33 -4.23
N GLU A 81 32.33 28.97 -3.28
CA GLU A 81 30.95 28.68 -2.94
C GLU A 81 30.00 29.49 -3.82
N LYS A 82 28.95 28.84 -4.31
CA LYS A 82 27.86 29.52 -5.02
C LYS A 82 26.52 29.07 -4.48
N LEU A 83 25.55 29.99 -4.51
CA LEU A 83 24.18 29.71 -4.11
C LEU A 83 23.31 29.41 -5.35
N ILE A 84 22.43 28.42 -5.20
CA ILE A 84 21.39 28.08 -6.17
C ILE A 84 20.05 28.27 -5.49
N ALA A 85 19.26 29.23 -5.97
CA ALA A 85 17.94 29.50 -5.40
C ALA A 85 17.00 28.34 -5.74
N ARG A 86 16.37 27.76 -4.72
CA ARG A 86 15.40 26.66 -4.86
C ARG A 86 13.98 27.11 -4.61
N ASP A 87 13.80 28.04 -3.68
CA ASP A 87 12.49 28.53 -3.31
C ASP A 87 12.53 29.96 -2.76
N VAL A 88 11.42 30.70 -2.94
CA VAL A 88 11.15 31.98 -2.29
C VAL A 88 9.69 32.00 -1.80
N ILE A 89 9.53 32.09 -0.48
CA ILE A 89 8.22 32.21 0.19
C ILE A 89 8.12 33.57 0.87
N LYS A 90 6.97 34.23 0.75
CA LYS A 90 6.66 35.43 1.53
C LYS A 90 5.60 35.09 2.58
N ASP A 91 5.91 35.35 3.85
CA ASP A 91 5.00 35.09 4.96
C ASP A 91 3.93 36.20 5.09
N ALA A 92 2.94 35.98 5.96
CA ALA A 92 1.86 36.93 6.23
C ALA A 92 2.34 38.27 6.84
N TYR A 93 3.52 38.30 7.45
CA TYR A 93 4.15 39.50 8.01
C TYR A 93 4.98 40.27 6.97
N GLY A 94 5.10 39.73 5.76
CA GLY A 94 5.87 40.28 4.66
C GLY A 94 7.37 39.99 4.72
N THR A 95 7.81 39.05 5.57
CA THR A 95 9.17 38.50 5.53
C THR A 95 9.31 37.62 4.29
N VAL A 96 10.44 37.72 3.60
CA VAL A 96 10.79 36.88 2.46
C VAL A 96 11.81 35.84 2.92
N HIS A 97 11.48 34.57 2.72
CA HIS A 97 12.31 33.41 3.00
C HIS A 97 12.84 32.87 1.69
N THR A 98 14.16 32.89 1.49
CA THR A 98 14.78 32.34 0.28
C THR A 98 15.63 31.13 0.63
N ARG A 99 15.28 29.97 0.08
CA ARG A 99 16.02 28.72 0.25
C ARG A 99 17.06 28.57 -0.85
N TYR A 100 18.30 28.31 -0.43
CA TYR A 100 19.42 28.09 -1.32
C TYR A 100 20.06 26.73 -1.07
N GLU A 101 20.33 26.01 -2.15
CA GLU A 101 21.39 25.01 -2.16
C GLU A 101 22.76 25.68 -2.37
N ARG A 102 23.83 24.98 -2.01
CA ARG A 102 25.20 25.43 -2.25
C ARG A 102 25.93 24.50 -3.19
N THR A 103 26.84 25.09 -3.96
CA THR A 103 27.93 24.36 -4.61
C THR A 103 29.27 24.84 -4.08
N TYR A 104 30.30 24.00 -4.15
CA TYR A 104 31.69 24.36 -3.87
C TYR A 104 32.57 23.86 -5.01
N ALA A 105 33.27 24.79 -5.68
CA ALA A 105 34.04 24.51 -6.89
C ALA A 105 33.24 23.75 -7.97
N GLY A 106 31.94 24.07 -8.08
CA GLY A 106 31.00 23.42 -9.00
C GLY A 106 30.40 22.09 -8.52
N LEU A 107 30.83 21.55 -7.38
CA LEU A 107 30.27 20.32 -6.81
C LEU A 107 29.07 20.64 -5.89
N PRO A 108 27.96 19.88 -5.94
CA PRO A 108 26.87 20.02 -4.98
C PRO A 108 27.35 19.84 -3.54
N VAL A 109 26.80 20.61 -2.60
CA VAL A 109 27.08 20.47 -1.15
C VAL A 109 25.86 19.89 -0.44
N ILE A 110 25.97 18.64 0.01
CA ILE A 110 24.90 17.98 0.77
C ILE A 110 25.04 18.33 2.26
N GLY A 111 23.94 18.77 2.89
CA GLY A 111 23.93 19.29 4.26
C GLY A 111 24.58 20.68 4.39
N GLY A 112 24.69 21.42 3.29
CA GLY A 112 25.27 22.76 3.24
C GLY A 112 24.27 23.88 3.03
N ASP A 113 23.01 23.57 2.70
CA ASP A 113 21.97 24.52 2.33
C ASP A 113 21.69 25.57 3.42
N LEU A 114 21.05 26.67 3.00
CA LEU A 114 20.71 27.76 3.88
C LEU A 114 19.40 28.44 3.47
N VAL A 115 18.79 29.14 4.42
CA VAL A 115 17.62 29.98 4.22
C VAL A 115 17.92 31.39 4.73
N THR A 116 17.76 32.40 3.88
CA THR A 116 17.81 33.81 4.30
C THR A 116 16.41 34.28 4.68
N HIS A 117 16.30 35.09 5.74
CA HIS A 117 15.04 35.66 6.21
C HIS A 117 15.12 37.19 6.12
N THR A 118 14.52 37.77 5.09
CA THR A 118 14.61 39.20 4.78
C THR A 118 13.32 39.90 5.20
N ALA A 119 13.41 40.95 6.02
CA ALA A 119 12.26 41.72 6.47
C ALA A 119 11.53 42.39 5.29
N ARG A 120 10.28 42.82 5.52
CA ARG A 120 9.50 43.61 4.56
C ARG A 120 10.22 44.87 4.07
N SER A 121 11.13 45.42 4.89
CA SER A 121 11.98 46.57 4.54
C SER A 121 13.14 46.23 3.59
N GLY A 122 13.35 44.95 3.24
CA GLY A 122 14.49 44.49 2.45
C GLY A 122 15.75 44.19 3.28
N LYS A 123 15.72 44.41 4.60
CA LYS A 123 16.87 44.13 5.48
C LYS A 123 16.94 42.65 5.86
N LEU A 124 18.12 42.02 5.75
CA LEU A 124 18.35 40.67 6.26
C LEU A 124 18.16 40.62 7.78
N LYS A 125 17.25 39.77 8.26
CA LYS A 125 16.99 39.55 9.70
C LYS A 125 17.90 38.46 10.26
N SER A 126 17.95 37.33 9.58
CA SER A 126 18.68 36.15 10.01
C SER A 126 18.97 35.21 8.84
N VAL A 127 19.85 34.24 9.08
CA VAL A 127 20.14 33.15 8.15
C VAL A 127 20.12 31.85 8.93
N THR A 128 19.32 30.90 8.47
CA THR A 128 19.35 29.52 8.94
C THR A 128 20.32 28.74 8.06
N LYS A 129 21.32 28.08 8.63
CA LYS A 129 22.30 27.29 7.87
C LYS A 129 22.25 25.84 8.34
N ALA A 130 22.27 24.89 7.39
CA ALA A 130 22.37 23.47 7.70
C ALA A 130 23.69 23.11 8.41
N THR A 131 24.75 23.89 8.16
CA THR A 131 26.04 23.74 8.85
C THR A 131 26.66 25.09 9.15
N GLY A 132 27.24 25.21 10.36
CA GLY A 132 28.05 26.35 10.76
C GLY A 132 29.50 26.29 10.25
N ALA A 133 29.93 25.13 9.74
CA ALA A 133 31.28 24.95 9.23
C ALA A 133 31.49 25.69 7.91
N ARG A 134 32.71 26.21 7.70
CA ARG A 134 33.12 26.75 6.41
C ARG A 134 33.23 25.61 5.41
N ILE A 135 32.55 25.73 4.26
CA ILE A 135 32.66 24.72 3.18
C ILE A 135 34.01 24.91 2.50
N SER A 136 34.94 24.04 2.84
CA SER A 136 36.29 24.01 2.29
C SER A 136 36.83 22.59 2.42
N VAL A 137 37.45 22.09 1.36
CA VAL A 137 38.10 20.78 1.36
C VAL A 137 39.55 20.90 0.89
N PRO A 138 40.47 20.02 1.32
CA PRO A 138 41.87 20.07 0.89
C PRO A 138 42.07 19.89 -0.63
N SER A 139 41.18 19.15 -1.28
CA SER A 139 41.22 18.88 -2.72
C SER A 139 39.82 18.48 -3.22
N THR A 140 39.52 18.79 -4.48
CA THR A 140 38.35 18.29 -5.23
C THR A 140 38.69 17.13 -6.18
N THR A 141 39.94 16.66 -6.10
CA THR A 141 40.42 15.46 -6.77
C THR A 141 40.25 14.27 -5.82
N ALA A 142 39.52 13.25 -6.27
CA ALA A 142 39.30 12.05 -5.49
C ALA A 142 40.60 11.24 -5.33
N GLY A 143 40.84 10.69 -4.15
CA GLY A 143 41.98 9.82 -3.86
C GLY A 143 41.72 8.35 -4.21
N ILE A 144 40.46 7.99 -4.48
CA ILE A 144 40.02 6.63 -4.83
C ILE A 144 39.31 6.62 -6.19
N LYS A 145 39.32 5.46 -6.85
CA LYS A 145 38.45 5.18 -7.99
C LYS A 145 37.05 4.79 -7.50
N THR A 146 36.01 5.11 -8.27
CA THR A 146 34.61 4.73 -7.98
C THR A 146 33.93 4.12 -9.19
N ALA A 147 32.73 3.59 -8.97
CA ALA A 147 31.81 3.23 -10.04
C ALA A 147 31.52 4.45 -10.94
N ALA A 148 31.29 4.19 -12.23
CA ALA A 148 31.02 5.22 -13.23
C ALA A 148 29.72 6.02 -12.95
N SER A 149 28.78 5.46 -12.18
CA SER A 149 27.50 6.07 -11.83
C SER A 149 27.55 7.02 -10.62
N ALA A 150 28.69 7.09 -9.91
CA ALA A 150 28.81 7.94 -8.73
C ALA A 150 29.08 9.41 -9.12
N ARG A 151 28.35 10.36 -8.50
CA ARG A 151 28.64 11.80 -8.67
C ARG A 151 29.48 12.33 -7.52
N LYS A 152 30.42 13.23 -7.81
CA LYS A 152 31.21 13.93 -6.78
C LYS A 152 30.38 15.02 -6.11
N VAL A 153 30.43 15.06 -4.78
CA VAL A 153 29.74 16.04 -3.93
C VAL A 153 30.66 16.49 -2.79
N ILE A 154 30.32 17.58 -2.12
CA ILE A 154 30.87 17.90 -0.81
C ILE A 154 29.86 17.45 0.24
N TRP A 155 30.27 16.55 1.13
CA TRP A 155 29.46 16.13 2.28
C TRP A 155 29.73 17.06 3.45
N ALA A 156 28.72 17.77 3.95
CA ALA A 156 28.84 18.70 5.07
C ALA A 156 27.96 18.34 6.29
N GLY A 157 27.10 17.31 6.19
CA GLY A 157 26.21 16.90 7.28
C GLY A 157 26.92 16.37 8.53
N GLY A 158 28.18 15.92 8.41
CA GLY A 158 29.00 15.49 9.55
C GLY A 158 29.73 16.62 10.30
N GLY A 159 29.42 17.90 10.04
CA GLY A 159 30.04 19.06 10.68
C GLY A 159 31.44 19.43 10.18
N LYS A 160 32.17 18.49 9.55
CA LYS A 160 33.43 18.77 8.82
C LYS A 160 33.23 18.47 7.33
N PRO A 161 33.23 19.49 6.45
CA PRO A 161 33.11 19.28 5.01
C PRO A 161 34.22 18.40 4.45
N VAL A 162 33.86 17.39 3.67
CA VAL A 162 34.78 16.48 2.98
C VAL A 162 34.35 16.26 1.53
N LEU A 163 35.30 15.96 0.65
CA LEU A 163 34.99 15.50 -0.70
C LEU A 163 34.42 14.08 -0.59
N ALA A 164 33.27 13.85 -1.23
CA ALA A 164 32.57 12.58 -1.20
C ALA A 164 32.05 12.20 -2.58
N PHE A 165 31.67 10.92 -2.70
CA PHE A 165 30.88 10.39 -3.78
C PHE A 165 29.48 10.07 -3.27
N GLU A 166 28.47 10.48 -4.02
CA GLU A 166 27.11 9.99 -3.86
C GLU A 166 26.85 8.94 -4.94
N THR A 167 26.45 7.75 -4.51
CA THR A 167 25.98 6.69 -5.38
C THR A 167 24.52 6.41 -5.05
N VAL A 168 23.67 6.36 -6.06
CA VAL A 168 22.29 5.88 -5.92
C VAL A 168 22.28 4.43 -6.35
N LYS A 169 21.86 3.55 -5.45
CA LYS A 169 21.61 2.15 -5.74
C LYS A 169 20.12 1.96 -5.92
N THR A 170 19.72 1.56 -7.12
CA THR A 170 18.36 1.12 -7.38
C THR A 170 18.28 -0.39 -7.20
N GLY A 171 17.19 -0.88 -6.62
CA GLY A 171 16.98 -2.30 -6.43
C GLY A 171 15.61 -2.57 -5.85
N VAL A 172 15.50 -3.70 -5.17
CA VAL A 172 14.32 -4.12 -4.45
C VAL A 172 14.77 -4.48 -3.04
N GLN A 173 14.04 -4.02 -2.03
CA GLN A 173 14.25 -4.34 -0.62
C GLN A 173 13.83 -5.81 -0.37
N LYS A 174 14.09 -6.34 0.82
CA LYS A 174 13.84 -7.77 1.11
C LYS A 174 12.36 -8.15 1.03
N ASP A 175 11.50 -7.17 1.20
CA ASP A 175 10.04 -7.21 1.19
C ASP A 175 9.44 -6.96 -0.20
N GLY A 176 10.24 -6.70 -1.23
CA GLY A 176 9.73 -6.36 -2.56
C GLY A 176 9.64 -4.86 -2.85
N THR A 177 9.92 -3.99 -1.88
CA THR A 177 9.80 -2.53 -2.05
C THR A 177 10.89 -1.99 -2.98
N PRO A 178 10.57 -1.16 -3.99
CA PRO A 178 11.58 -0.48 -4.78
C PRO A 178 12.56 0.29 -3.88
N SER A 179 13.84 -0.07 -3.94
CA SER A 179 14.90 0.65 -3.22
C SER A 179 15.50 1.70 -4.14
N ARG A 180 15.69 2.90 -3.60
CA ARG A 180 16.56 3.96 -4.10
C ARG A 180 17.50 4.41 -2.98
N LEU A 181 18.39 3.51 -2.57
CA LEU A 181 19.36 3.77 -1.51
C LEU A 181 20.44 4.77 -1.97
N HIS A 182 20.46 5.95 -1.36
CA HIS A 182 21.55 6.90 -1.50
C HIS A 182 22.69 6.52 -0.54
N VAL A 183 23.91 6.40 -1.05
CA VAL A 183 25.12 6.12 -0.26
C VAL A 183 26.16 7.21 -0.49
N ILE A 184 26.52 7.91 0.58
CA ILE A 184 27.56 8.93 0.60
C ILE A 184 28.85 8.30 1.12
N THR A 185 29.92 8.35 0.33
CA THR A 185 31.21 7.73 0.63
C THR A 185 32.32 8.77 0.54
N ASP A 186 33.22 8.80 1.52
CA ASP A 186 34.39 9.68 1.52
C ASP A 186 35.29 9.39 0.31
N ALA A 187 35.56 10.41 -0.50
CA ALA A 187 36.27 10.27 -1.77
C ALA A 187 37.79 10.13 -1.64
N THR A 188 38.32 10.16 -0.42
CA THR A 188 39.76 9.99 -0.13
C THR A 188 40.03 8.63 0.50
N THR A 189 39.15 8.17 1.39
CA THR A 189 39.34 6.97 2.20
C THR A 189 38.44 5.80 1.78
N GLY A 190 37.34 6.05 1.07
CA GLY A 190 36.33 5.04 0.74
C GLY A 190 35.39 4.69 1.89
N LYS A 191 35.48 5.39 3.03
CA LYS A 191 34.60 5.15 4.18
C LYS A 191 33.18 5.65 3.89
N LYS A 192 32.16 4.82 4.17
CA LYS A 192 30.75 5.27 4.14
C LYS A 192 30.53 6.36 5.20
N LEU A 193 30.01 7.51 4.76
CA LEU A 193 29.70 8.68 5.59
C LEU A 193 28.23 8.66 6.02
N GLN A 194 27.33 8.37 5.09
CA GLN A 194 25.88 8.24 5.34
C GLN A 194 25.25 7.32 4.30
N SER A 195 24.11 6.73 4.65
CA SER A 195 23.17 6.16 3.69
C SER A 195 21.74 6.46 4.13
N TYR A 196 20.82 6.65 3.19
CA TYR A 196 19.39 6.80 3.45
C TYR A 196 18.57 6.24 2.28
N GLU A 197 17.39 5.71 2.58
CA GLU A 197 16.43 5.23 1.57
C GLU A 197 15.58 6.42 1.10
N ALA A 198 15.34 6.53 -0.20
CA ALA A 198 14.60 7.66 -0.78
C ALA A 198 13.14 7.32 -1.11
N ILE A 199 12.73 6.08 -0.83
CA ILE A 199 11.37 5.58 -0.92
C ILE A 199 10.90 5.36 0.53
N GLU A 200 9.96 6.18 1.01
CA GLU A 200 9.30 5.99 2.31
C GLU A 200 7.86 5.55 2.02
N THR A 201 7.49 4.36 2.48
CA THR A 201 6.13 3.80 2.42
C THR A 201 5.49 3.96 3.79
N GLY A 202 4.18 4.21 3.82
CA GLY A 202 3.41 4.13 5.05
C GLY A 202 3.45 2.70 5.59
N VAL A 203 3.39 2.56 6.90
CA VAL A 203 3.38 1.26 7.56
C VAL A 203 1.94 0.93 7.95
N GLY A 204 1.38 -0.16 7.43
CA GLY A 204 0.08 -0.68 7.83
C GLY A 204 0.21 -1.83 8.82
N ASN A 205 -0.53 -1.79 9.92
CA ASN A 205 -0.72 -2.93 10.82
C ASN A 205 -2.03 -3.62 10.47
N SER A 206 -1.95 -4.62 9.60
CA SER A 206 -3.06 -5.42 9.10
C SER A 206 -3.59 -6.39 10.15
N GLN A 207 -4.90 -6.70 10.10
CA GLN A 207 -5.48 -7.75 10.94
C GLN A 207 -5.03 -9.15 10.50
N TYR A 208 -4.81 -9.35 9.21
CA TYR A 208 -4.64 -10.68 8.60
C TYR A 208 -3.23 -10.89 8.00
N SER A 209 -2.61 -9.84 7.48
CA SER A 209 -1.31 -9.86 6.77
C SER A 209 -0.12 -9.39 7.62
N GLY A 210 -0.33 -9.10 8.91
CA GLY A 210 0.72 -8.59 9.79
C GLY A 210 1.12 -7.15 9.46
N GLN A 211 2.42 -6.83 9.50
CA GLN A 211 2.88 -5.49 9.13
C GLN A 211 3.14 -5.44 7.62
N VAL A 212 2.48 -4.53 6.92
CA VAL A 212 2.53 -4.37 5.47
C VAL A 212 2.96 -2.97 5.06
N ASP A 213 3.53 -2.84 3.87
CA ASP A 213 3.83 -1.54 3.28
C ASP A 213 2.61 -0.97 2.55
N LEU A 214 2.37 0.33 2.72
CA LEU A 214 1.28 1.06 2.07
C LEU A 214 1.84 2.23 1.25
N THR A 215 1.29 2.42 0.05
CA THR A 215 1.47 3.66 -0.70
C THR A 215 0.41 4.66 -0.22
N THR A 216 0.84 5.80 0.32
CA THR A 216 -0.02 6.85 0.85
C THR A 216 0.32 8.20 0.24
N SER A 217 -0.53 9.20 0.47
CA SER A 217 -0.33 10.55 -0.05
C SER A 217 -0.25 11.56 1.09
N ALA A 218 0.76 12.43 1.07
CA ALA A 218 0.86 13.51 2.05
C ALA A 218 -0.28 14.53 1.88
N ALA A 219 -0.98 14.85 2.97
CA ALA A 219 -2.11 15.76 3.01
C ALA A 219 -1.96 16.76 4.18
N GLY A 220 -1.56 17.99 3.86
CA GLY A 220 -1.35 19.03 4.87
C GLY A 220 -0.18 18.69 5.81
N SER A 221 -0.49 18.43 7.08
CA SER A 221 0.49 17.97 8.08
C SER A 221 0.47 16.47 8.35
N GLY A 222 -0.46 15.72 7.74
CA GLY A 222 -0.59 14.27 7.88
C GLY A 222 -0.64 13.59 6.51
N PHE A 223 -1.37 12.48 6.45
CA PHE A 223 -1.43 11.55 5.33
C PHE A 223 -2.88 11.14 5.03
N GLU A 224 -3.13 10.83 3.77
CA GLU A 224 -4.38 10.26 3.27
C GLU A 224 -4.08 8.88 2.68
N LEU A 225 -4.97 7.92 2.90
CA LEU A 225 -4.86 6.56 2.38
C LEU A 225 -5.25 6.53 0.89
N THR A 226 -4.40 7.17 0.08
CA THR A 226 -4.49 7.29 -1.37
C THR A 226 -3.22 6.75 -2.00
N ASP A 227 -3.36 5.68 -2.77
CA ASP A 227 -2.27 5.04 -3.52
C ASP A 227 -2.08 5.74 -4.88
N GLY A 228 -1.09 6.62 -4.95
CA GLY A 228 -0.73 7.33 -6.18
C GLY A 228 0.01 6.47 -7.22
N ASP A 229 0.54 5.32 -6.84
CA ASP A 229 1.33 4.45 -7.72
C ASP A 229 0.44 3.51 -8.54
N ARG A 230 -0.75 3.18 -8.02
CA ARG A 230 -1.70 2.22 -8.62
C ARG A 230 -3.01 2.88 -9.04
N GLY A 231 -2.90 3.89 -9.90
CA GLY A 231 -4.07 4.51 -10.53
C GLY A 231 -4.91 5.41 -9.61
N GLY A 232 -4.41 5.73 -8.41
CA GLY A 232 -5.08 6.63 -7.47
C GLY A 232 -6.11 5.95 -6.58
N HIS A 233 -5.92 4.68 -6.19
CA HIS A 233 -6.85 3.95 -5.31
C HIS A 233 -7.03 4.69 -3.99
N LYS A 234 -8.25 4.71 -3.48
CA LYS A 234 -8.60 5.37 -2.22
C LYS A 234 -9.36 4.43 -1.32
N THR A 235 -9.12 4.54 -0.02
CA THR A 235 -9.87 3.79 0.99
C THR A 235 -10.67 4.74 1.86
N TYR A 236 -11.97 4.49 1.94
CA TYR A 236 -12.94 5.30 2.66
C TYR A 236 -13.53 4.54 3.84
N ASP A 237 -13.87 5.28 4.90
CA ASP A 237 -14.60 4.83 6.06
C ASP A 237 -16.07 5.28 5.94
N LEU A 238 -17.01 4.33 5.94
CA LEU A 238 -18.44 4.61 5.90
C LEU A 238 -19.06 4.97 7.25
N ASN A 239 -18.33 4.83 8.35
CA ASN A 239 -18.80 5.10 9.70
C ASN A 239 -20.11 4.37 10.03
N GLN A 240 -20.17 3.08 9.67
CA GLN A 240 -21.32 2.19 9.86
C GLN A 240 -22.55 2.65 9.06
N GLY A 241 -22.34 3.51 8.05
CA GLY A 241 -23.33 3.88 7.06
C GLY A 241 -23.49 2.80 5.98
N GLU A 242 -24.63 2.82 5.31
CA GLU A 242 -24.99 1.86 4.25
C GLU A 242 -25.06 2.51 2.86
N SER A 243 -24.64 3.77 2.72
CA SER A 243 -24.72 4.52 1.46
C SER A 243 -23.67 5.61 1.34
N GLY A 244 -23.43 6.07 0.11
CA GLY A 244 -22.42 7.07 -0.20
C GLY A 244 -21.02 6.49 -0.32
N THR A 245 -20.04 7.39 -0.40
CA THR A 245 -18.62 7.01 -0.52
C THR A 245 -17.95 6.85 0.84
N GLY A 246 -18.37 7.63 1.85
CA GLY A 246 -17.70 7.70 3.14
C GLY A 246 -16.64 8.81 3.21
N ASP A 247 -15.94 8.86 4.34
CA ASP A 247 -14.84 9.81 4.58
C ASP A 247 -13.50 9.15 4.21
N LEU A 248 -12.62 9.90 3.55
CA LEU A 248 -11.29 9.38 3.18
C LEU A 248 -10.50 9.12 4.47
N VAL A 249 -9.88 7.94 4.59
CA VAL A 249 -9.12 7.58 5.79
C VAL A 249 -7.82 8.41 5.81
N THR A 250 -7.56 9.03 6.96
CA THR A 250 -6.39 9.89 7.20
C THR A 250 -5.60 9.42 8.40
N ASP A 251 -4.32 9.77 8.43
CA ASP A 251 -3.41 9.51 9.54
C ASP A 251 -2.43 10.67 9.77
N ASP A 252 -1.91 10.81 10.98
CA ASP A 252 -1.00 11.90 11.34
C ASP A 252 0.48 11.57 11.11
N ASP A 253 0.88 10.29 11.17
CA ASP A 253 2.29 9.87 11.21
C ASP A 253 2.69 8.77 10.19
N ASP A 254 1.75 8.35 9.34
CA ASP A 254 1.89 7.32 8.30
C ASP A 254 2.11 5.90 8.86
N THR A 255 1.73 5.68 10.13
CA THR A 255 1.63 4.36 10.77
C THR A 255 0.16 4.05 11.04
N TRP A 256 -0.42 3.21 10.19
CA TRP A 256 -1.85 2.98 10.08
C TRP A 256 -2.29 1.75 10.87
N GLY A 257 -3.34 1.90 11.68
CA GLY A 257 -3.95 0.80 12.41
C GLY A 257 -3.08 0.20 13.51
N ASP A 258 -3.65 -0.74 14.28
CA ASP A 258 -2.96 -1.46 15.36
C ASP A 258 -2.97 -2.99 15.20
N GLY A 259 -3.48 -3.49 14.07
CA GLY A 259 -3.63 -4.92 13.79
C GLY A 259 -4.80 -5.57 14.51
N THR A 260 -5.64 -4.80 15.21
CA THR A 260 -6.84 -5.31 15.89
C THR A 260 -8.11 -4.71 15.28
N GLY A 261 -9.19 -5.50 15.26
CA GLY A 261 -10.50 -5.04 14.80
C GLY A 261 -11.18 -4.00 15.70
N ASN A 262 -10.54 -3.52 16.77
CA ASN A 262 -11.07 -2.36 17.51
C ASN A 262 -10.58 -1.03 16.92
N ASP A 263 -9.50 -1.06 16.14
CA ASP A 263 -9.00 0.09 15.41
C ASP A 263 -9.55 0.08 13.99
N ARG A 264 -10.14 1.20 13.58
CA ARG A 264 -10.82 1.35 12.30
C ARG A 264 -9.84 1.41 11.12
N GLN A 265 -8.67 2.00 11.34
CA GLN A 265 -7.64 2.04 10.29
C GLN A 265 -7.14 0.63 9.98
N THR A 266 -7.21 -0.34 10.92
CA THR A 266 -6.84 -1.73 10.63
C THR A 266 -7.62 -2.32 9.44
N ALA A 267 -8.95 -2.17 9.40
CA ALA A 267 -9.74 -2.64 8.25
C ALA A 267 -9.39 -1.87 6.96
N ALA A 268 -9.11 -0.57 7.09
CA ALA A 268 -8.71 0.27 5.96
C ALA A 268 -7.33 -0.14 5.40
N VAL A 269 -6.39 -0.52 6.26
CA VAL A 269 -5.06 -1.07 5.91
C VAL A 269 -5.26 -2.33 5.07
N ASP A 270 -6.06 -3.26 5.55
CA ASP A 270 -6.33 -4.52 4.86
C ASP A 270 -6.92 -4.29 3.46
N ALA A 271 -7.95 -3.43 3.37
CA ALA A 271 -8.60 -3.11 2.11
C ALA A 271 -7.66 -2.39 1.11
N ALA A 272 -6.82 -1.47 1.60
CA ALA A 272 -5.82 -0.78 0.77
C ALA A 272 -4.73 -1.75 0.29
N TYR A 273 -4.23 -2.60 1.17
CA TYR A 273 -3.22 -3.60 0.86
C TYR A 273 -3.75 -4.63 -0.15
N GLY A 274 -4.95 -5.17 0.05
CA GLY A 274 -5.58 -6.13 -0.86
C GLY A 274 -5.81 -5.57 -2.26
N ALA A 275 -6.24 -4.30 -2.36
CA ALA A 275 -6.36 -3.62 -3.65
C ALA A 275 -5.00 -3.44 -4.34
N ALA A 276 -3.95 -3.09 -3.59
CA ALA A 276 -2.60 -2.93 -4.12
C ALA A 276 -2.01 -4.25 -4.63
N GLN A 277 -2.11 -5.33 -3.84
CA GLN A 277 -1.62 -6.66 -4.23
C GLN A 277 -2.38 -7.19 -5.46
N THR A 278 -3.69 -7.00 -5.52
CA THR A 278 -4.50 -7.44 -6.67
C THR A 278 -4.15 -6.67 -7.94
N TRP A 279 -3.95 -5.36 -7.84
CA TRP A 279 -3.47 -4.55 -8.97
C TRP A 279 -2.11 -5.03 -9.48
N ASP A 280 -1.16 -5.26 -8.58
CA ASP A 280 0.19 -5.70 -8.94
C ASP A 280 0.19 -7.11 -9.53
N PHE A 281 -0.67 -8.00 -9.03
CA PHE A 281 -0.93 -9.31 -9.61
C PHE A 281 -1.47 -9.20 -11.04
N TYR A 282 -2.52 -8.41 -11.28
CA TYR A 282 -3.07 -8.21 -12.64
C TYR A 282 -2.03 -7.63 -13.61
N LYS A 283 -1.22 -6.69 -13.15
CA LYS A 283 -0.19 -6.07 -13.97
C LYS A 283 0.95 -7.04 -14.30
N SER A 284 1.43 -7.78 -13.30
CA SER A 284 2.56 -8.69 -13.46
C SER A 284 2.18 -9.97 -14.21
N ALA A 285 1.04 -10.57 -13.86
CA ALA A 285 0.56 -11.78 -14.49
C ALA A 285 0.01 -11.50 -15.90
N PHE A 286 -0.85 -10.50 -16.06
CA PHE A 286 -1.64 -10.34 -17.28
C PHE A 286 -1.25 -9.14 -18.13
N GLY A 287 -0.36 -8.26 -17.65
CA GLY A 287 -0.07 -6.98 -18.29
C GLY A 287 -1.25 -6.01 -18.25
N ARG A 288 -2.23 -6.22 -17.35
CA ARG A 288 -3.45 -5.40 -17.24
C ARG A 288 -3.25 -4.28 -16.23
N ASP A 289 -3.47 -3.03 -16.67
CA ASP A 289 -3.33 -1.85 -15.81
C ASP A 289 -4.68 -1.50 -15.17
N GLY A 290 -4.95 -2.07 -13.99
CA GLY A 290 -6.20 -1.92 -13.25
C GLY A 290 -7.37 -2.76 -13.76
N ILE A 291 -8.52 -2.64 -13.10
CA ILE A 291 -9.70 -3.46 -13.38
C ILE A 291 -10.18 -3.30 -14.82
N ALA A 292 -10.26 -2.08 -15.35
CA ALA A 292 -10.70 -1.81 -16.71
C ALA A 292 -9.57 -1.84 -17.76
N GLY A 293 -8.31 -2.04 -17.33
CA GLY A 293 -7.13 -1.96 -18.20
C GLY A 293 -6.81 -0.54 -18.70
N ASP A 294 -7.37 0.50 -18.07
CA ASP A 294 -7.24 1.90 -18.47
C ASP A 294 -6.34 2.73 -17.53
N GLY A 295 -5.67 2.07 -16.59
CA GLY A 295 -4.78 2.70 -15.61
C GLY A 295 -5.50 3.48 -14.51
N LYS A 296 -6.82 3.31 -14.34
CA LYS A 296 -7.57 3.90 -13.21
C LYS A 296 -7.91 2.87 -12.15
N ALA A 297 -7.80 3.29 -10.90
CA ALA A 297 -8.19 2.48 -9.74
C ALA A 297 -9.71 2.51 -9.50
N ALA A 298 -10.17 1.44 -8.84
CA ALA A 298 -11.38 1.48 -8.04
C ALA A 298 -11.13 2.24 -6.73
N TYR A 299 -12.10 2.18 -5.82
CA TYR A 299 -11.87 2.57 -4.43
C TYR A 299 -12.49 1.52 -3.50
N SER A 300 -12.07 1.54 -2.25
CA SER A 300 -12.57 0.65 -1.20
C SER A 300 -13.38 1.44 -0.18
N ARG A 301 -14.43 0.82 0.35
CA ARG A 301 -15.23 1.31 1.47
C ARG A 301 -15.20 0.28 2.59
N VAL A 302 -14.71 0.65 3.76
CA VAL A 302 -14.75 -0.20 4.96
C VAL A 302 -15.85 0.30 5.90
N HIS A 303 -16.17 -0.50 6.92
CA HIS A 303 -17.16 -0.15 7.94
C HIS A 303 -18.56 0.07 7.38
N TYR A 304 -18.97 -0.78 6.42
CA TYR A 304 -20.32 -0.78 5.86
C TYR A 304 -21.31 -1.44 6.82
N GLY A 305 -22.36 -0.70 7.19
CA GLY A 305 -23.41 -1.20 8.09
C GLY A 305 -22.93 -1.50 9.50
N ASP A 306 -23.81 -2.10 10.32
CA ASP A 306 -23.54 -2.49 11.71
C ASP A 306 -23.78 -4.00 11.88
N GLY A 307 -22.74 -4.74 12.27
CA GLY A 307 -22.79 -6.21 12.33
C GLY A 307 -22.92 -6.86 10.95
N TYR A 308 -22.53 -6.17 9.88
CA TYR A 308 -22.73 -6.64 8.51
C TYR A 308 -21.73 -7.73 8.15
N VAL A 309 -22.26 -8.93 7.88
CA VAL A 309 -21.47 -10.14 7.61
C VAL A 309 -21.41 -10.41 6.11
N ASN A 310 -20.93 -9.43 5.34
CA ASN A 310 -20.65 -9.62 3.92
C ASN A 310 -19.65 -8.58 3.39
N ALA A 311 -19.05 -8.89 2.24
CA ALA A 311 -18.33 -7.96 1.38
C ALA A 311 -18.97 -8.01 -0.02
N PHE A 312 -18.78 -6.96 -0.81
CA PHE A 312 -19.28 -6.93 -2.18
C PHE A 312 -18.58 -5.90 -3.07
N TRP A 313 -18.53 -6.22 -4.36
CA TRP A 313 -18.32 -5.29 -5.46
C TRP A 313 -19.63 -4.61 -5.89
N ASP A 314 -19.52 -3.33 -6.28
CA ASP A 314 -20.65 -2.58 -6.85
C ASP A 314 -20.21 -1.82 -8.12
N ASP A 315 -20.73 -2.25 -9.28
CA ASP A 315 -20.48 -1.64 -10.58
C ASP A 315 -20.89 -0.17 -10.64
N SER A 316 -21.92 0.24 -9.90
CA SER A 316 -22.48 1.60 -9.98
C SER A 316 -21.53 2.64 -9.42
N CYS A 317 -20.74 2.26 -8.42
CA CYS A 317 -19.69 3.08 -7.84
C CYS A 317 -18.29 2.71 -8.33
N PHE A 318 -18.12 1.55 -8.98
CA PHE A 318 -16.84 0.95 -9.32
C PHE A 318 -15.96 0.78 -8.07
N CYS A 319 -16.51 0.12 -7.05
CA CYS A 319 -15.89 0.06 -5.73
C CYS A 319 -16.14 -1.25 -4.98
N MET A 320 -15.15 -1.66 -4.16
CA MET A 320 -15.30 -2.76 -3.19
C MET A 320 -15.81 -2.22 -1.86
N THR A 321 -16.64 -3.00 -1.16
CA THR A 321 -17.28 -2.61 0.10
C THR A 321 -17.26 -3.74 1.10
N TYR A 322 -16.87 -3.43 2.34
CA TYR A 322 -16.61 -4.43 3.36
C TYR A 322 -17.38 -4.10 4.65
N GLY A 323 -18.10 -5.09 5.18
CA GLY A 323 -18.62 -5.07 6.54
C GLY A 323 -17.59 -5.49 7.57
N ASP A 324 -17.91 -5.26 8.84
CA ASP A 324 -17.02 -5.52 9.97
C ASP A 324 -17.25 -6.89 10.65
N GLY A 325 -18.14 -7.73 10.09
CA GLY A 325 -18.53 -9.00 10.68
C GLY A 325 -19.54 -8.85 11.82
N ALA A 326 -20.03 -9.97 12.36
CA ALA A 326 -21.19 -9.98 13.26
C ALA A 326 -20.97 -9.22 14.58
N ASP A 327 -19.72 -9.11 15.03
CA ASP A 327 -19.32 -8.39 16.26
C ASP A 327 -18.59 -7.07 15.98
N ASN A 328 -18.52 -6.65 14.71
CA ASN A 328 -17.76 -5.50 14.21
C ASN A 328 -16.26 -5.53 14.52
N LYS A 329 -15.64 -6.72 14.57
CA LYS A 329 -14.20 -6.87 14.88
C LYS A 329 -13.44 -7.74 13.90
N SER A 330 -14.13 -8.35 12.95
CA SER A 330 -13.53 -9.25 11.96
C SER A 330 -13.97 -8.75 10.60
N ALA A 331 -13.40 -7.60 10.20
CA ALA A 331 -13.73 -6.99 8.92
C ALA A 331 -13.44 -7.97 7.79
N LEU A 332 -14.34 -8.04 6.82
CA LEU A 332 -14.25 -9.01 5.72
C LEU A 332 -13.25 -8.51 4.66
N THR A 333 -12.02 -8.22 5.08
CA THR A 333 -10.96 -7.55 4.32
C THR A 333 -9.70 -8.42 4.18
N ALA A 334 -9.79 -9.72 4.47
CA ALA A 334 -8.69 -10.66 4.20
C ALA A 334 -8.26 -10.60 2.73
N LEU A 335 -7.01 -11.00 2.46
CA LEU A 335 -6.38 -10.71 1.17
C LEU A 335 -7.11 -11.38 0.00
N ASP A 336 -7.47 -12.65 0.15
CA ASP A 336 -8.28 -13.39 -0.82
C ASP A 336 -9.67 -12.78 -1.01
N VAL A 337 -10.34 -12.32 0.06
CA VAL A 337 -11.64 -11.64 0.00
C VAL A 337 -11.51 -10.31 -0.74
N ALA A 338 -10.51 -9.49 -0.43
CA ALA A 338 -10.28 -8.23 -1.15
C ALA A 338 -9.95 -8.46 -2.63
N GLY A 339 -9.17 -9.52 -2.92
CA GLY A 339 -8.89 -9.96 -4.29
C GLY A 339 -10.15 -10.47 -5.00
N HIS A 340 -11.00 -11.21 -4.30
CA HIS A 340 -12.29 -11.71 -4.77
C HIS A 340 -13.21 -10.55 -5.17
N GLU A 341 -13.40 -9.55 -4.29
CA GLU A 341 -14.25 -8.40 -4.60
C GLU A 341 -13.73 -7.59 -5.79
N MET A 342 -12.42 -7.38 -5.87
CA MET A 342 -11.84 -6.67 -7.01
C MET A 342 -11.95 -7.49 -8.32
N SER A 343 -12.05 -8.82 -8.22
CA SER A 343 -12.20 -9.74 -9.35
C SER A 343 -13.60 -9.77 -9.93
N HIS A 344 -14.64 -9.49 -9.14
CA HIS A 344 -15.96 -9.21 -9.71
C HIS A 344 -15.92 -8.02 -10.68
N GLY A 345 -15.20 -6.96 -10.32
CA GLY A 345 -14.97 -5.83 -11.22
C GLY A 345 -14.24 -6.22 -12.50
N LEU A 346 -13.26 -7.14 -12.43
CA LEU A 346 -12.58 -7.65 -13.62
C LEU A 346 -13.56 -8.42 -14.51
N THR A 347 -14.40 -9.28 -13.92
CA THR A 347 -15.45 -10.01 -14.64
C THR A 347 -16.40 -9.04 -15.33
N ALA A 348 -16.88 -8.00 -14.63
CA ALA A 348 -17.75 -6.97 -15.19
C ALA A 348 -17.09 -6.20 -16.37
N ALA A 349 -15.79 -5.91 -16.26
CA ALA A 349 -15.02 -5.23 -17.29
C ALA A 349 -14.60 -6.12 -18.48
N THR A 350 -14.91 -7.43 -18.44
CA THR A 350 -14.52 -8.41 -19.46
C THR A 350 -15.70 -9.26 -19.95
N ALA A 351 -15.87 -10.48 -19.44
CA ALA A 351 -16.93 -11.40 -19.84
C ALA A 351 -18.34 -10.90 -19.49
N ASN A 352 -18.43 -10.08 -18.44
CA ASN A 352 -19.66 -9.57 -17.86
C ASN A 352 -20.65 -10.70 -17.54
N LEU A 353 -20.16 -11.76 -16.88
CA LEU A 353 -20.94 -12.96 -16.53
C LEU A 353 -22.18 -12.58 -15.71
N ASP A 354 -23.35 -12.98 -16.18
CA ASP A 354 -24.61 -12.74 -15.49
C ASP A 354 -24.59 -13.46 -14.14
N TYR A 355 -24.96 -12.74 -13.07
CA TYR A 355 -24.89 -13.24 -11.70
C TYR A 355 -26.09 -14.14 -11.34
N VAL A 356 -26.31 -15.17 -12.17
CA VAL A 356 -27.41 -16.13 -12.06
C VAL A 356 -27.02 -17.46 -12.69
N GLY A 357 -27.50 -18.56 -12.11
CA GLY A 357 -27.27 -19.92 -12.62
C GLY A 357 -25.79 -20.26 -12.76
N GLU A 358 -25.44 -20.99 -13.83
CA GLU A 358 -24.05 -21.40 -14.08
C GLU A 358 -23.12 -20.22 -14.39
N SER A 359 -23.60 -19.20 -15.11
CA SER A 359 -22.86 -17.95 -15.34
C SER A 359 -22.53 -17.24 -14.03
N GLY A 360 -23.44 -17.26 -13.06
CA GLY A 360 -23.20 -16.70 -11.73
C GLY A 360 -22.20 -17.52 -10.93
N GLY A 361 -22.29 -18.85 -11.00
CA GLY A 361 -21.28 -19.74 -10.42
C GLY A 361 -19.89 -19.52 -11.01
N LEU A 362 -19.78 -19.29 -12.32
CA LEU A 362 -18.51 -18.93 -12.97
C LEU A 362 -18.02 -17.54 -12.57
N ASN A 363 -18.91 -16.59 -12.28
CA ASN A 363 -18.57 -15.26 -11.77
C ASN A 363 -17.92 -15.38 -10.38
N GLU A 364 -18.59 -16.08 -9.45
CA GLU A 364 -18.09 -16.41 -8.11
C GLU A 364 -16.76 -17.18 -8.15
N ALA A 365 -16.68 -18.24 -8.95
CA ALA A 365 -15.47 -19.04 -9.07
C ALA A 365 -14.31 -18.24 -9.67
N THR A 366 -14.58 -17.32 -10.60
CA THR A 366 -13.53 -16.42 -11.12
C THR A 366 -12.95 -15.56 -10.02
N SER A 367 -13.81 -15.05 -9.13
CA SER A 367 -13.37 -14.25 -7.99
C SER A 367 -12.58 -15.06 -6.97
N ASP A 368 -12.98 -16.29 -6.66
CA ASP A 368 -12.20 -17.22 -5.82
C ASP A 368 -10.84 -17.57 -6.44
N ILE A 369 -10.82 -17.96 -7.72
CA ILE A 369 -9.60 -18.32 -8.46
C ILE A 369 -8.57 -17.19 -8.43
N LEU A 370 -9.02 -15.95 -8.67
CA LEU A 370 -8.13 -14.80 -8.71
C LEU A 370 -7.77 -14.30 -7.31
N GLY A 371 -8.68 -14.33 -6.34
CA GLY A 371 -8.39 -14.05 -4.93
C GLY A 371 -7.29 -14.98 -4.38
N THR A 372 -7.46 -16.30 -4.55
CA THR A 372 -6.43 -17.30 -4.22
C THR A 372 -5.12 -17.03 -4.96
N SER A 373 -5.18 -16.69 -6.26
CA SER A 373 -3.96 -16.40 -7.02
C SER A 373 -3.21 -15.15 -6.52
N VAL A 374 -3.94 -14.14 -6.03
CA VAL A 374 -3.37 -12.95 -5.39
C VAL A 374 -2.70 -13.32 -4.07
N GLU A 375 -3.32 -14.16 -3.24
CA GLU A 375 -2.74 -14.60 -1.98
C GLU A 375 -1.43 -15.38 -2.19
N PHE A 376 -1.39 -16.29 -3.16
CA PHE A 376 -0.16 -16.97 -3.57
C PHE A 376 0.91 -16.00 -4.10
N ALA A 377 0.51 -14.93 -4.81
CA ALA A 377 1.43 -13.97 -5.40
C ALA A 377 2.02 -12.99 -4.35
N ALA A 378 1.25 -12.66 -3.31
CA ALA A 378 1.69 -11.78 -2.23
C ALA A 378 2.78 -12.42 -1.35
N ASP A 379 2.82 -13.76 -1.27
CA ASP A 379 3.82 -14.52 -0.50
C ASP A 379 3.95 -14.05 0.96
N ASN A 380 2.80 -13.71 1.55
CA ASN A 380 2.71 -13.24 2.93
C ASN A 380 3.14 -14.34 3.91
N SER A 381 3.82 -13.96 4.98
CA SER A 381 4.29 -14.92 6.00
C SER A 381 3.23 -15.32 7.05
N THR A 382 2.19 -14.50 7.23
CA THR A 382 1.08 -14.74 8.18
C THR A 382 -0.16 -15.29 7.50
N ASP A 383 -0.32 -14.98 6.22
CA ASP A 383 -1.42 -15.40 5.35
C ASP A 383 -0.84 -16.08 4.12
N VAL A 384 -0.34 -17.30 4.33
CA VAL A 384 0.43 -18.01 3.31
C VAL A 384 -0.53 -18.59 2.29
N GLY A 385 -0.35 -18.20 1.02
CA GLY A 385 -1.15 -18.67 -0.12
C GLY A 385 -1.61 -20.12 -0.02
N ASP A 386 -2.93 -20.30 -0.01
CA ASP A 386 -3.56 -21.61 0.01
C ASP A 386 -4.84 -21.67 -0.86
N TYR A 387 -5.55 -22.80 -0.84
CA TYR A 387 -6.76 -23.07 -1.65
C TYR A 387 -8.05 -23.08 -0.81
N LEU A 388 -8.02 -22.44 0.35
CA LEU A 388 -9.14 -22.15 1.21
C LEU A 388 -9.59 -20.72 0.91
N ILE A 389 -10.88 -20.44 1.05
CA ILE A 389 -11.42 -19.10 0.85
C ILE A 389 -12.00 -18.60 2.17
N GLY A 390 -11.64 -17.39 2.57
CA GLY A 390 -12.16 -16.71 3.75
C GLY A 390 -11.84 -17.40 5.07
N GLU A 391 -10.72 -18.13 5.13
CA GLU A 391 -10.25 -18.83 6.33
C GLU A 391 -9.69 -17.87 7.38
N LYS A 392 -9.14 -16.71 6.96
CA LYS A 392 -8.69 -15.67 7.91
C LYS A 392 -9.81 -14.89 8.58
N ILE A 393 -10.94 -14.69 7.90
CA ILE A 393 -12.06 -13.91 8.44
C ILE A 393 -12.89 -14.69 9.46
N ASP A 394 -12.75 -16.02 9.52
CA ASP A 394 -13.47 -16.93 10.44
C ASP A 394 -14.97 -16.61 10.55
N ILE A 395 -15.63 -16.45 9.39
CA ILE A 395 -17.04 -16.06 9.30
C ILE A 395 -17.99 -17.06 10.00
N ASN A 396 -17.58 -18.32 10.08
CA ASN A 396 -18.30 -19.40 10.76
C ASN A 396 -18.07 -19.40 12.29
N GLY A 397 -17.01 -18.75 12.77
CA GLY A 397 -16.61 -18.69 14.18
C GLY A 397 -16.10 -20.00 14.76
N ASP A 398 -15.74 -20.96 13.91
CA ASP A 398 -15.24 -22.29 14.27
C ASP A 398 -13.85 -22.60 13.67
N GLY A 399 -13.23 -21.61 13.02
CA GLY A 399 -11.93 -21.71 12.38
C GLY A 399 -11.94 -22.45 11.04
N THR A 400 -13.11 -22.81 10.51
CA THR A 400 -13.22 -23.38 9.16
C THR A 400 -13.30 -22.28 8.09
N PRO A 401 -12.71 -22.50 6.91
CA PRO A 401 -12.88 -21.59 5.78
C PRO A 401 -14.32 -21.54 5.29
N LEU A 402 -14.64 -20.47 4.57
CA LEU A 402 -15.93 -20.28 3.92
C LEU A 402 -16.13 -21.27 2.77
N ARG A 403 -15.09 -21.48 1.93
CA ARG A 403 -15.12 -22.45 0.81
C ARG A 403 -13.80 -23.18 0.67
N TYR A 404 -13.84 -24.29 -0.07
CA TYR A 404 -12.69 -25.13 -0.38
C TYR A 404 -12.58 -25.31 -1.90
N MET A 405 -11.40 -25.08 -2.49
CA MET A 405 -11.23 -25.34 -3.92
C MET A 405 -10.86 -26.80 -4.24
N ASP A 406 -10.27 -27.55 -3.31
CA ASP A 406 -9.81 -28.93 -3.55
C ASP A 406 -10.94 -29.96 -3.61
N LYS A 407 -11.97 -29.73 -2.78
CA LYS A 407 -13.19 -30.52 -2.67
C LYS A 407 -14.30 -29.63 -2.09
N PRO A 408 -14.99 -28.86 -2.94
CA PRO A 408 -15.98 -27.85 -2.55
C PRO A 408 -16.99 -28.31 -1.50
N SER A 409 -17.51 -29.54 -1.60
CA SER A 409 -18.52 -30.08 -0.70
C SER A 409 -18.12 -30.16 0.78
N LYS A 410 -16.84 -29.92 1.11
CA LYS A 410 -16.34 -29.77 2.49
C LYS A 410 -17.00 -28.61 3.24
N ASP A 411 -17.51 -27.60 2.54
CA ASP A 411 -18.31 -26.51 3.14
C ASP A 411 -19.78 -26.91 3.42
N GLY A 412 -20.20 -28.10 2.96
CA GLY A 412 -21.54 -28.66 3.16
C GLY A 412 -22.59 -28.25 2.13
N GLY A 413 -22.25 -27.41 1.15
CA GLY A 413 -23.22 -26.90 0.15
C GLY A 413 -22.70 -26.87 -1.29
N SER A 414 -21.41 -26.62 -1.51
CA SER A 414 -20.85 -26.43 -2.84
C SER A 414 -20.75 -27.72 -3.65
N ALA A 415 -20.95 -27.59 -4.96
CA ALA A 415 -20.89 -28.71 -5.88
C ALA A 415 -19.43 -29.11 -6.19
N ASP A 416 -19.05 -30.35 -5.88
CA ASP A 416 -17.75 -30.91 -6.31
C ASP A 416 -17.70 -31.11 -7.84
N TYR A 417 -18.83 -31.43 -8.45
CA TYR A 417 -18.92 -31.90 -9.83
C TYR A 417 -20.13 -31.29 -10.51
N TRP A 418 -20.02 -31.05 -11.82
CA TRP A 418 -21.14 -30.58 -12.62
C TRP A 418 -22.20 -31.67 -12.78
N ASP A 419 -23.47 -31.28 -12.61
CA ASP A 419 -24.64 -31.99 -13.09
C ASP A 419 -25.71 -30.99 -13.54
N SER A 420 -26.80 -31.48 -14.11
CA SER A 420 -27.85 -30.62 -14.66
C SER A 420 -28.60 -29.74 -13.64
N SER A 421 -28.40 -29.96 -12.34
CA SER A 421 -29.01 -29.19 -11.25
C SER A 421 -28.08 -28.12 -10.68
N VAL A 422 -26.80 -28.08 -11.07
CA VAL A 422 -25.83 -27.10 -10.56
C VAL A 422 -26.28 -25.66 -10.84
N GLY A 423 -26.91 -25.42 -12.00
CA GLY A 423 -27.49 -24.10 -12.32
C GLY A 423 -28.67 -23.67 -11.46
N ASP A 424 -29.26 -24.57 -10.65
CA ASP A 424 -30.35 -24.24 -9.72
C ASP A 424 -29.84 -23.89 -8.31
N LEU A 425 -28.55 -24.10 -8.03
CA LEU A 425 -27.93 -23.74 -6.76
C LEU A 425 -27.74 -22.22 -6.66
N ASP A 426 -27.61 -21.73 -5.43
CA ASP A 426 -27.04 -20.41 -5.20
C ASP A 426 -25.65 -20.32 -5.83
N VAL A 427 -25.32 -19.16 -6.40
CA VAL A 427 -24.09 -18.97 -7.18
C VAL A 427 -22.82 -19.26 -6.38
N HIS A 428 -22.85 -19.03 -5.06
CA HIS A 428 -21.71 -19.31 -4.18
C HIS A 428 -21.48 -20.81 -3.97
N TYR A 429 -22.49 -21.66 -4.24
CA TYR A 429 -22.37 -23.12 -4.18
C TYR A 429 -22.15 -23.74 -5.57
N SER A 430 -22.76 -23.16 -6.61
CA SER A 430 -22.55 -23.61 -7.98
C SER A 430 -21.12 -23.32 -8.48
N SER A 431 -20.43 -22.33 -7.90
CA SER A 431 -19.02 -22.00 -8.15
C SER A 431 -18.05 -23.13 -7.85
N GLY A 432 -18.42 -24.06 -6.97
CA GLY A 432 -17.60 -25.19 -6.55
C GLY A 432 -17.01 -25.98 -7.74
N VAL A 433 -17.78 -26.14 -8.82
CA VAL A 433 -17.32 -26.87 -10.01
C VAL A 433 -16.10 -26.21 -10.65
N ALA A 434 -16.10 -24.88 -10.84
CA ALA A 434 -14.96 -24.17 -11.42
C ALA A 434 -13.80 -24.03 -10.42
N ASN A 435 -14.08 -23.88 -9.13
CA ASN A 435 -13.04 -23.91 -8.08
C ASN A 435 -12.28 -25.24 -8.10
N HIS A 436 -13.02 -26.35 -8.16
CA HIS A 436 -12.46 -27.69 -8.24
C HIS A 436 -11.71 -27.95 -9.55
N PHE A 437 -12.26 -27.48 -10.68
CA PHE A 437 -11.55 -27.49 -11.96
C PHE A 437 -10.20 -26.79 -11.85
N PHE A 438 -10.15 -25.58 -11.27
CA PHE A 438 -8.93 -24.80 -11.17
C PHE A 438 -7.89 -25.46 -10.25
N TYR A 439 -8.33 -26.04 -9.13
CA TYR A 439 -7.44 -26.84 -8.27
C TYR A 439 -6.85 -28.02 -9.05
N LEU A 440 -7.68 -28.82 -9.72
CA LEU A 440 -7.24 -29.97 -10.50
C LEU A 440 -6.29 -29.58 -11.63
N LEU A 441 -6.56 -28.48 -12.33
CA LEU A 441 -5.69 -27.96 -13.38
C LEU A 441 -4.35 -27.49 -12.81
N SER A 442 -4.36 -26.81 -11.67
CA SER A 442 -3.14 -26.26 -11.05
C SER A 442 -2.28 -27.36 -10.43
N GLU A 443 -2.88 -28.20 -9.59
CA GLU A 443 -2.19 -29.09 -8.66
C GLU A 443 -2.35 -30.58 -9.01
N GLY A 444 -3.34 -30.95 -9.81
CA GLY A 444 -3.68 -32.35 -10.08
C GLY A 444 -4.53 -32.97 -8.98
N SER A 445 -4.95 -34.23 -9.20
CA SER A 445 -5.79 -34.96 -8.25
C SER A 445 -4.99 -35.75 -7.20
N GLY A 446 -5.67 -36.09 -6.11
CA GLY A 446 -5.16 -36.89 -5.00
C GLY A 446 -4.54 -36.07 -3.87
N ALA A 447 -3.90 -36.78 -2.94
CA ALA A 447 -3.36 -36.19 -1.72
C ALA A 447 -2.11 -35.34 -1.98
N LYS A 448 -2.10 -34.10 -1.47
CA LYS A 448 -0.96 -33.17 -1.55
C LYS A 448 -0.96 -32.20 -0.38
N THR A 449 0.22 -31.90 0.16
CA THR A 449 0.41 -30.80 1.11
C THR A 449 0.99 -29.60 0.37
N ILE A 450 0.32 -28.45 0.45
CA ILE A 450 0.79 -27.17 -0.13
C ILE A 450 0.83 -26.16 1.00
N ASN A 451 1.97 -25.52 1.21
CA ASN A 451 2.15 -24.47 2.21
C ASN A 451 1.69 -24.83 3.64
N GLY A 452 1.67 -26.13 3.97
CA GLY A 452 1.26 -26.63 5.28
C GLY A 452 -0.21 -27.04 5.39
N VAL A 453 -1.00 -26.88 4.33
CA VAL A 453 -2.39 -27.36 4.24
C VAL A 453 -2.44 -28.68 3.48
N ASP A 454 -3.12 -29.66 4.07
CA ASP A 454 -3.33 -30.98 3.47
C ASP A 454 -4.61 -30.99 2.62
N TYR A 455 -4.46 -31.37 1.36
CA TYR A 455 -5.52 -31.52 0.37
C TYR A 455 -5.63 -32.96 -0.08
N ASP A 456 -6.83 -33.39 -0.49
CA ASP A 456 -7.07 -34.67 -1.13
C ASP A 456 -8.21 -34.52 -2.16
N SER A 457 -7.85 -34.13 -3.38
CA SER A 457 -8.80 -33.71 -4.41
C SER A 457 -9.23 -34.88 -5.31
N PRO A 458 -10.52 -35.27 -5.32
CA PRO A 458 -11.02 -36.41 -6.08
C PRO A 458 -11.54 -36.02 -7.48
N THR A 459 -11.38 -36.88 -8.48
CA THR A 459 -12.14 -36.77 -9.74
C THR A 459 -13.41 -37.61 -9.69
N ILE A 460 -14.44 -37.22 -10.46
CA ILE A 460 -15.74 -37.89 -10.48
C ILE A 460 -15.65 -39.40 -10.76
N ASP A 461 -14.69 -39.82 -11.58
CA ASP A 461 -14.50 -41.22 -12.01
C ASP A 461 -13.26 -41.88 -11.39
N GLY A 462 -12.55 -41.20 -10.49
CA GLY A 462 -11.31 -41.67 -9.87
C GLY A 462 -10.09 -41.66 -10.79
N SER A 463 -10.16 -41.02 -11.97
CA SER A 463 -9.01 -40.79 -12.84
C SER A 463 -7.97 -39.85 -12.22
N THR A 464 -6.72 -39.97 -12.69
CA THR A 464 -5.63 -39.10 -12.26
C THR A 464 -5.50 -37.89 -13.19
N VAL A 465 -5.51 -36.68 -12.61
CA VAL A 465 -5.18 -35.43 -13.31
C VAL A 465 -3.78 -35.00 -12.90
N THR A 466 -2.94 -34.67 -13.87
CA THR A 466 -1.61 -34.07 -13.63
C THR A 466 -1.72 -32.56 -13.77
N GLY A 467 -1.44 -31.83 -12.70
CA GLY A 467 -1.49 -30.36 -12.71
C GLY A 467 -0.39 -29.73 -13.56
N ILE A 468 -0.69 -28.56 -14.12
CA ILE A 468 0.23 -27.77 -14.97
C ILE A 468 0.90 -26.61 -14.22
N GLY A 469 0.57 -26.44 -12.94
CA GLY A 469 1.02 -25.35 -12.08
C GLY A 469 0.12 -24.10 -12.17
N ARG A 470 0.04 -23.38 -11.05
CA ARG A 470 -0.81 -22.18 -10.85
C ARG A 470 -0.61 -21.11 -11.92
N ASP A 471 0.64 -20.77 -12.22
CA ASP A 471 0.97 -19.70 -13.18
C ASP A 471 0.34 -19.97 -14.56
N LYS A 472 0.36 -21.22 -15.04
CA LYS A 472 -0.24 -21.56 -16.33
C LYS A 472 -1.76 -21.64 -16.24
N ALA A 473 -2.28 -22.24 -15.16
CA ALA A 473 -3.71 -22.36 -14.94
C ALA A 473 -4.41 -20.99 -14.93
N VAL A 474 -3.84 -20.01 -14.21
CA VAL A 474 -4.43 -18.67 -14.11
C VAL A 474 -4.32 -17.87 -15.42
N GLN A 475 -3.26 -18.07 -16.22
CA GLN A 475 -3.15 -17.48 -17.56
C GLN A 475 -4.23 -18.02 -18.51
N ILE A 476 -4.49 -19.33 -18.47
CA ILE A 476 -5.56 -19.96 -19.26
C ILE A 476 -6.91 -19.42 -18.83
N TRP A 477 -7.19 -19.36 -17.52
CA TRP A 477 -8.45 -18.84 -17.00
C TRP A 477 -8.68 -17.37 -17.38
N TYR A 478 -7.68 -16.51 -17.15
CA TYR A 478 -7.77 -15.08 -17.49
C TYR A 478 -7.98 -14.86 -19.00
N LYS A 479 -7.25 -15.58 -19.86
CA LYS A 479 -7.44 -15.49 -21.32
C LYS A 479 -8.84 -15.99 -21.72
N ALA A 480 -9.33 -17.06 -21.11
CA ALA A 480 -10.67 -17.57 -21.33
C ALA A 480 -11.73 -16.51 -21.00
N LEU A 481 -11.66 -15.96 -19.79
CA LEU A 481 -12.53 -14.91 -19.29
C LEU A 481 -12.52 -13.66 -20.19
N SER A 482 -11.32 -13.17 -20.54
CA SER A 482 -11.18 -11.87 -21.21
C SER A 482 -11.40 -11.89 -22.73
N GLU A 483 -11.28 -13.03 -23.39
CA GLU A 483 -11.33 -13.10 -24.87
C GLU A 483 -12.42 -14.01 -25.44
N TYR A 484 -12.92 -15.01 -24.69
CA TYR A 484 -13.87 -15.99 -25.23
C TYR A 484 -15.17 -16.12 -24.44
N MET A 485 -15.17 -15.85 -23.13
CA MET A 485 -16.38 -15.87 -22.33
C MET A 485 -17.26 -14.64 -22.62
N THR A 486 -18.56 -14.83 -22.46
CA THR A 486 -19.62 -13.82 -22.61
C THR A 486 -20.58 -13.89 -21.43
N SER A 487 -21.53 -12.96 -21.33
CA SER A 487 -22.39 -12.84 -20.14
C SER A 487 -23.17 -14.11 -19.79
N THR A 488 -23.57 -14.89 -20.79
CA THR A 488 -24.38 -16.11 -20.61
C THR A 488 -23.54 -17.39 -20.71
N THR A 489 -22.24 -17.33 -20.42
CA THR A 489 -21.37 -18.51 -20.45
C THR A 489 -21.80 -19.51 -19.38
N ASP A 490 -22.09 -20.75 -19.77
CA ASP A 490 -22.34 -21.88 -18.88
C ASP A 490 -21.07 -22.74 -18.73
N TYR A 491 -21.10 -23.81 -17.94
CA TYR A 491 -19.90 -24.63 -17.68
C TYR A 491 -19.35 -25.31 -18.95
N ALA A 492 -20.23 -25.76 -19.86
CA ALA A 492 -19.78 -26.36 -21.13
C ALA A 492 -19.10 -25.32 -22.04
N ALA A 493 -19.62 -24.10 -22.07
CA ALA A 493 -19.01 -22.99 -22.78
C ALA A 493 -17.70 -22.53 -22.12
N ALA A 494 -17.60 -22.54 -20.79
CA ALA A 494 -16.36 -22.26 -20.06
C ALA A 494 -15.27 -23.29 -20.38
N ARG A 495 -15.62 -24.58 -20.45
CA ARG A 495 -14.73 -25.63 -20.96
C ARG A 495 -14.18 -25.27 -22.34
N THR A 496 -15.08 -25.02 -23.29
CA THR A 496 -14.69 -24.63 -24.66
C THR A 496 -13.80 -23.36 -24.68
N ALA A 497 -14.06 -22.39 -23.81
CA ALA A 497 -13.27 -21.15 -23.72
C ALA A 497 -11.85 -21.41 -23.21
N THR A 498 -11.70 -22.23 -22.17
CA THR A 498 -10.38 -22.60 -21.62
C THR A 498 -9.57 -23.49 -22.57
N GLU A 499 -10.20 -24.39 -23.33
CA GLU A 499 -9.53 -25.18 -24.38
C GLU A 499 -8.97 -24.27 -25.48
N LYS A 500 -9.74 -23.28 -25.93
CA LYS A 500 -9.27 -22.26 -26.90
C LYS A 500 -8.12 -21.45 -26.32
N ALA A 501 -8.24 -20.98 -25.08
CA ALA A 501 -7.19 -20.23 -24.40
C ALA A 501 -5.89 -21.03 -24.28
N ALA A 502 -5.96 -22.30 -23.87
CA ALA A 502 -4.79 -23.19 -23.78
C ALA A 502 -4.19 -23.45 -25.16
N THR A 503 -5.02 -23.67 -26.17
CA THR A 503 -4.56 -23.85 -27.57
C THR A 503 -3.81 -22.62 -28.08
N ASP A 504 -4.33 -21.42 -27.83
CA ASP A 504 -3.70 -20.18 -28.30
C ASP A 504 -2.39 -19.86 -27.55
N LEU A 505 -2.31 -20.21 -26.26
CA LEU A 505 -1.11 -19.98 -25.44
C LEU A 505 -0.01 -21.02 -25.69
N TYR A 506 -0.37 -22.29 -25.88
CA TYR A 506 0.58 -23.42 -25.82
C TYR A 506 0.55 -24.34 -27.05
N GLY A 507 -0.47 -24.21 -27.91
CA GLY A 507 -0.65 -25.02 -29.12
C GLY A 507 -1.62 -26.20 -28.95
N ALA A 508 -2.15 -26.70 -30.07
CA ALA A 508 -3.20 -27.73 -30.11
C ALA A 508 -2.76 -29.13 -29.67
N ASP A 509 -1.45 -29.40 -29.64
CA ASP A 509 -0.88 -30.70 -29.20
C ASP A 509 -0.18 -30.56 -27.83
N SER A 510 -0.49 -29.51 -27.06
CA SER A 510 0.19 -29.18 -25.80
C SER A 510 -0.27 -30.04 -24.62
N ALA A 511 0.60 -30.19 -23.62
CA ALA A 511 0.25 -30.85 -22.37
C ALA A 511 -0.78 -30.03 -21.57
N GLU A 512 -0.75 -28.71 -21.74
CA GLU A 512 -1.66 -27.76 -21.11
C GLU A 512 -3.10 -27.93 -21.58
N LEU A 513 -3.33 -28.04 -22.90
CA LEU A 513 -4.66 -28.34 -23.43
C LEU A 513 -5.17 -29.69 -22.92
N ALA A 514 -4.32 -30.73 -22.96
CA ALA A 514 -4.69 -32.05 -22.45
C ALA A 514 -5.03 -32.05 -20.95
N ALA A 515 -4.37 -31.20 -20.16
CA ALA A 515 -4.67 -31.03 -18.74
C ALA A 515 -5.97 -30.27 -18.50
N VAL A 516 -6.30 -29.25 -19.32
CA VAL A 516 -7.60 -28.56 -19.30
C VAL A 516 -8.72 -29.57 -19.56
N ASP A 517 -8.59 -30.40 -20.59
CA ASP A 517 -9.54 -31.47 -20.90
C ASP A 517 -9.73 -32.43 -19.72
N ALA A 518 -8.62 -32.89 -19.14
CA ALA A 518 -8.64 -33.82 -18.02
C ALA A 518 -9.27 -33.22 -16.76
N ALA A 519 -8.98 -31.95 -16.44
CA ALA A 519 -9.55 -31.27 -15.28
C ALA A 519 -11.07 -31.06 -15.42
N TRP A 520 -11.55 -30.61 -16.59
CA TRP A 520 -13.00 -30.46 -16.82
C TRP A 520 -13.74 -31.80 -16.77
N SER A 521 -13.16 -32.84 -17.38
CA SER A 521 -13.69 -34.19 -17.27
C SER A 521 -13.67 -34.70 -15.83
N GLY A 522 -12.64 -34.35 -15.05
CA GLY A 522 -12.54 -34.65 -13.62
C GLY A 522 -13.67 -34.04 -12.79
N VAL A 523 -14.19 -32.88 -13.22
CA VAL A 523 -15.38 -32.23 -12.63
C VAL A 523 -16.69 -32.51 -13.36
N ASN A 524 -16.72 -33.53 -14.23
CA ASN A 524 -17.91 -33.97 -14.98
C ASN A 524 -18.49 -32.95 -16.00
N VAL A 525 -17.74 -31.92 -16.39
CA VAL A 525 -18.12 -31.02 -17.49
C VAL A 525 -17.64 -31.62 -18.81
N LYS A 526 -18.54 -31.80 -19.78
CA LYS A 526 -18.29 -32.57 -21.01
C LYS A 526 -18.17 -31.73 -22.26
#